data_AF-S6FKK5-F1
#
_entry.id   AF-S6FKK5-F1
#
_cell.length_a   1.000
_cell.length_b   1.000
_cell.length_c   1.000
_cell.angle_alpha   90.00
_cell.angle_beta   90.00
_cell.angle_gamma   90.00
#
_symmetry.space_group_name_H-M   'P 1'
#
loop_
_entity.id
_entity.type
_entity.pdbx_description
1 polymer ?
#
loop_
_entity_poly.entity_id
_entity_poly.type
_entity_poly.pdbx_seq_one_letter_code
_entity_poly.pdbx_strand_id
1 'polypeptide(L)' 'MAIFTGETVEDAIERGLNRLNVKRENVHIHIEQKEKRVS' A
#
# COMPACT_ATOMS: atom_id res chain seq x y z
N MET A 1 4.70 -3.40 -11.35
CA MET A 1 3.81 -2.61 -10.49
C MET A 1 2.87 -3.57 -9.80
N ALA A 2 2.80 -3.56 -8.46
CA ALA A 2 1.92 -4.41 -7.68
C ALA A 2 1.06 -3.50 -6.79
N ILE A 3 -0.20 -3.86 -6.60
CA ILE A 3 -1.15 -3.08 -5.81
C ILE A 3 -1.46 -3.87 -4.54
N PHE A 4 -1.30 -3.23 -3.40
CA PHE A 4 -1.63 -3.78 -2.09
C PHE A 4 -2.65 -2.87 -1.42
N THR A 5 -3.61 -3.47 -0.74
CA THR A 5 -4.68 -2.79 -0.02
C THR A 5 -4.63 -3.21 1.44
N GLY A 6 -4.97 -2.29 2.33
CA GLY A 6 -5.05 -2.51 3.77
C GLY A 6 -6.17 -1.67 4.36
N GLU A 7 -6.50 -1.91 5.63
CA GLU A 7 -7.45 -1.07 6.36
C GLU A 7 -6.93 0.36 6.52
N THR A 8 -5.60 0.49 6.62
CA THR A 8 -4.88 1.75 6.62
C THR A 8 -3.83 1.78 5.52
N VAL A 9 -3.31 2.97 5.24
CA VAL A 9 -2.18 3.15 4.31
C VAL A 9 -0.95 2.39 4.82
N GLU A 10 -0.66 2.48 6.12
CA GLU A 10 0.44 1.78 6.76
C GLU A 10 0.34 0.25 6.58
N ASP A 11 -0.84 -0.33 6.80
CA ASP A 11 -1.08 -1.77 6.62
C ASP A 11 -0.83 -2.19 5.16
N ALA A 12 -1.33 -1.41 4.19
CA ALA A 12 -1.07 -1.66 2.78
C ALA A 12 0.43 -1.61 2.43
N ILE A 13 1.17 -0.67 3.03
CA ILE A 13 2.60 -0.53 2.81
C ILE A 13 3.38 -1.68 3.44
N GLU A 14 3.13 -2.02 4.70
CA GLU A 14 3.83 -3.12 5.38
C GLU A 14 3.60 -4.46 4.67
N ARG A 15 2.37 -4.74 4.23
CA ARG A 15 2.06 -5.92 3.43
C ARG A 15 2.86 -5.96 2.13
N GLY A 16 2.93 -4.83 1.42
CA GLY A 16 3.67 -4.72 0.17
C GLY A 16 5.17 -4.97 0.36
N LEU A 17 5.78 -4.32 1.35
CA LEU A 17 7.21 -4.46 1.66
C LEU A 17 7.56 -5.90 2.06
N ASN A 18 6.78 -6.49 2.96
CA ASN A 18 6.97 -7.87 3.41
C ASN A 18 6.79 -8.86 2.26
N ARG A 19 5.75 -8.69 1.42
CA ARG A 19 5.48 -9.66 0.35
C ARG A 19 6.49 -9.62 -0.79
N LEU A 20 7.04 -8.43 -1.05
CA LEU A 20 8.09 -8.21 -2.04
C LEU A 20 9.50 -8.45 -1.48
N ASN A 21 9.65 -8.61 -0.15
CA ASN A 21 10.92 -8.76 0.54
C ASN A 21 11.91 -7.61 0.22
N VAL A 22 11.39 -6.38 0.27
CA VAL A 22 12.15 -5.15 -0.02
C VAL A 22 12.02 -4.18 1.13
N LYS A 23 13.02 -3.30 1.25
CA LYS A 23 13.01 -2.22 2.24
C LYS A 23 12.34 -0.97 1.66
N ARG A 24 11.77 -0.14 2.55
CA ARG A 24 11.01 1.05 2.18
C ARG A 24 11.84 2.05 1.38
N GLU A 25 13.12 2.21 1.73
CA GLU A 25 14.07 3.10 1.04
C GLU A 25 14.37 2.69 -0.40
N ASN A 26 14.06 1.45 -0.79
CA ASN A 26 14.36 0.90 -2.11
C ASN A 26 13.14 0.89 -3.04
N VAL A 27 12.01 1.48 -2.64
CA VAL A 27 10.77 1.46 -3.42
C VAL A 27 10.15 2.84 -3.55
N HIS A 28 9.46 3.05 -4.67
CA HIS A 28 8.55 4.18 -4.84
C HIS A 28 7.12 3.72 -4.53
N ILE A 29 6.43 4.46 -3.66
CA ILE A 29 5.07 4.13 -3.20
C ILE A 29 4.11 5.18 -3.72
N HIS A 30 3.08 4.74 -4.45
CA HIS A 30 1.95 5.58 -4.84
C HIS A 30 0.72 5.17 -4.03
N ILE A 31 0.04 6.13 -3.43
CA ILE A 31 -1.13 5.89 -2.57
C ILE A 31 -2.38 6.37 -3.29
N GLU A 32 -3.31 5.45 -3.57
CA GLU A 32 -4.65 5.78 -4.05
C GLU A 32 -5.66 5.59 -2.91
N GLN A 33 -6.24 6.68 -2.42
CA GLN A 33 -7.39 6.62 -1.51
C GLN A 33 -8.67 6.72 -2.33
N LYS A 34 -9.43 5.62 -2.38
CA LYS A 34 -10.79 5.65 -2.92
C LYS A 34 -11.72 5.98 -1.76
N GLU A 35 -12.22 7.22 -1.71
CA GLU A 35 -13.32 7.54 -0.82
C GLU A 35 -14.47 6.58 -1.10
N LYS A 36 -14.92 5.89 -0.05
CA LYS A 36 -16.14 5.10 -0.13
C LYS A 36 -17.28 6.11 -0.24
N ARG A 37 -17.79 6.36 -1.45
CA ARG A 37 -19.04 7.12 -1.63
C ARG A 37 -20.13 6.41 -0.86
N VAL A 38 -20.42 6.91 0.34
CA VAL A 38 -21.66 6.57 1.05
C VAL A 38 -22.75 7.28 0.25
N SER A 39 -23.46 6.49 -0.54
CA SER A 39 -24.63 6.93 -1.31
C SER A 39 -25.88 6.76 -0.45
#